data_AF-A0A9X1GFS5-F1
#
_entry.id   AF-A0A9X1GFS5-F1
#
_cell.length_a   1.000
_cell.length_b   1.000
_cell.length_c   1.000
_cell.angle_alpha   90.00
_cell.angle_beta   90.00
_cell.angle_gamma   90.00
#
_symmetry.space_group_name_H-M   'P 1'
#
loop_
_entity.id
_entity.type
_entity.pdbx_description
1 polymer ?
#
loop_
_entity_poly.entity_id
_entity_poly.type
_entity_poly.pdbx_seq_one_letter_code
_entity_poly.pdbx_strand_id
1 'polypeptide(L)'
;MTYEGIVTRFMRTNVHTEKETTKKTAKVLETYTKMDTCPECQGKRFSPEVLNSKINGYNIYDLTAKELSSLLQILETLDNKERHPLIANIKKRIQDLSDI
;
A
#
# COMPACT_ATOMS: atom_id res chain seq x y z
N MET A 1 -27.03 -31.26 5.60
CA MET A 1 -25.61 -30.85 5.73
C MET A 1 -25.14 -30.42 4.36
N THR A 2 -24.83 -29.14 4.19
CA THR A 2 -24.37 -28.58 2.91
C THR A 2 -22.85 -28.68 2.87
N TYR A 3 -22.30 -29.28 1.80
CA TYR A 3 -20.86 -29.40 1.62
C TYR A 3 -20.24 -28.04 1.27
N GLU A 4 -19.20 -27.61 1.99
CA GLU A 4 -18.53 -26.30 1.86
C GLU A 4 -17.70 -26.15 0.55
N GLY A 5 -17.20 -27.27 0.01
CA GLY A 5 -16.24 -27.27 -1.10
C GLY A 5 -14.78 -27.13 -0.66
N ILE A 6 -13.88 -27.88 -1.31
CA ILE A 6 -12.44 -27.89 -0.98
C ILE A 6 -11.81 -26.50 -1.15
N VAL A 7 -12.14 -25.80 -2.25
CA VAL A 7 -11.57 -24.48 -2.55
C VAL A 7 -11.98 -23.46 -1.49
N THR A 8 -13.28 -23.38 -1.18
CA THR A 8 -13.82 -22.47 -0.16
C THR A 8 -13.16 -22.70 1.20
N ARG A 9 -13.07 -23.96 1.63
CA ARG A 9 -12.43 -24.34 2.88
C ARG A 9 -10.93 -23.99 2.88
N PHE A 10 -10.23 -24.25 1.78
CA PHE A 10 -8.81 -23.94 1.63
C PHE A 10 -8.56 -22.42 1.73
N MET A 11 -9.32 -21.61 0.99
CA MET A 11 -9.18 -20.16 0.97
C MET A 11 -9.46 -19.57 2.36
N ARG A 12 -10.56 -19.95 3.00
CA ARG A 12 -10.92 -19.46 4.35
C ARG A 12 -9.89 -19.83 5.42
N THR A 13 -9.32 -21.04 5.35
CA THR A 13 -8.42 -21.54 6.39
C THR A 13 -6.99 -21.06 6.21
N ASN A 14 -6.53 -20.87 4.97
CA ASN A 14 -5.13 -20.63 4.66
C ASN A 14 -4.81 -19.26 4.04
N VAL A 15 -5.74 -18.65 3.30
CA VAL A 15 -5.48 -17.41 2.55
C VAL A 15 -6.17 -16.21 3.22
N HIS A 16 -7.45 -16.34 3.54
CA HIS A 16 -8.26 -15.30 4.20
C HIS A 16 -8.36 -15.56 5.71
N THR A 17 -7.20 -15.72 6.36
CA THR A 17 -7.10 -16.04 7.80
C THR A 17 -6.38 -14.92 8.54
N GLU A 18 -6.83 -14.62 9.75
CA GLU A 18 -6.18 -13.65 10.65
C GLU A 18 -4.99 -14.25 11.41
N LYS A 19 -4.78 -15.56 11.29
CA LYS A 19 -3.70 -16.26 11.98
C LYS A 19 -2.36 -15.92 11.32
N GLU A 20 -1.36 -15.62 12.15
CA GLU A 20 0.02 -15.49 11.65
C GLU A 20 0.47 -16.78 10.98
N THR A 21 0.96 -16.64 9.75
CA THR A 21 1.44 -17.75 8.95
C THR A 21 2.90 -18.01 9.29
N THR A 22 3.20 -19.21 9.80
CA THR A 22 4.60 -19.59 10.05
C THR A 22 5.37 -19.69 8.73
N LYS A 23 6.69 -19.45 8.76
CA LYS A 23 7.56 -19.62 7.57
C LYS A 23 7.41 -20.98 6.88
N LYS A 24 7.20 -22.05 7.67
CA LYS A 24 6.98 -23.40 7.15
C LYS A 24 5.66 -23.51 6.39
N THR A 25 4.59 -22.95 6.96
CA THR A 25 3.26 -22.92 6.32
C THR A 25 3.28 -22.07 5.04
N ALA A 26 3.91 -20.90 5.07
CA ALA A 26 4.05 -20.02 3.90
C ALA A 26 4.71 -20.76 2.73
N LYS A 27 5.81 -21.47 2.98
CA LYS A 27 6.52 -22.26 1.94
C LYS A 27 5.65 -23.36 1.32
N VAL A 28 4.79 -24.01 2.11
CA VAL A 28 3.84 -25.00 1.59
C VAL A 28 2.76 -24.31 0.75
N LEU A 29 2.25 -23.15 1.18
CA LEU A 29 1.24 -22.40 0.44
C LEU A 29 1.74 -21.91 -0.91
N GLU A 30 3.00 -21.51 -1.03
CA GLU A 30 3.64 -21.14 -2.31
C GLU A 30 3.61 -22.27 -3.36
N THR A 31 3.43 -23.53 -2.93
CA THR A 31 3.31 -24.67 -3.87
C THR A 31 1.94 -24.68 -4.56
N TYR A 32 0.92 -24.07 -3.95
CA TYR A 32 -0.48 -24.10 -4.39
C TYR A 32 -1.03 -22.71 -4.72
N THR A 33 -0.28 -21.65 -4.43
CA THR A 33 -0.69 -20.26 -4.58
C THR A 33 0.41 -19.44 -5.22
N LYS A 34 0.01 -18.39 -5.94
CA LYS A 34 0.93 -17.38 -6.48
C LYS A 34 0.48 -16.00 -6.07
N MET A 35 1.43 -15.08 -5.91
CA MET A 35 1.12 -13.66 -5.84
C MET A 35 0.76 -13.16 -7.24
N ASP A 36 -0.31 -12.38 -7.32
CA ASP A 36 -0.74 -11.76 -8.57
C ASP A 36 -1.17 -10.31 -8.31
N THR A 37 -1.23 -9.51 -9.37
CA THR A 37 -1.69 -8.13 -9.26
C THR A 37 -3.20 -8.13 -9.03
N CYS A 38 -3.63 -7.52 -7.93
CA CYS A 38 -5.05 -7.37 -7.63
C CYS A 38 -5.72 -6.56 -8.77
N PRO A 39 -6.78 -7.07 -9.43
CA PRO A 39 -7.41 -6.40 -10.55
C PRO A 39 -8.16 -5.12 -10.14
N GLU A 40 -8.65 -5.05 -8.90
CA GLU A 40 -9.42 -3.92 -8.39
C GLU A 40 -8.54 -2.71 -8.07
N CYS A 41 -7.49 -2.91 -7.28
CA CYS A 41 -6.58 -1.82 -6.89
C CYS A 41 -5.36 -1.70 -7.82
N GLN A 42 -5.14 -2.64 -8.73
CA GLN A 42 -3.96 -2.70 -9.62
C GLN A 42 -2.63 -2.63 -8.85
N GLY A 43 -2.60 -3.25 -7.67
CA GLY A 43 -1.42 -3.23 -6.79
C GLY A 43 -1.26 -1.96 -5.94
N LYS A 44 -2.17 -0.99 -6.05
CA LYS A 44 -2.13 0.26 -5.26
C LYS A 44 -2.44 0.05 -3.77
N ARG A 45 -3.14 -1.03 -3.41
CA ARG A 45 -3.52 -1.40 -2.02
C ARG A 45 -4.36 -0.37 -1.26
N PHE A 46 -4.94 0.59 -1.98
CA PHE A 46 -5.87 1.58 -1.43
C PHE A 46 -7.27 1.35 -2.00
N SER A 47 -8.28 1.71 -1.22
CA SER A 47 -9.66 1.71 -1.71
C SER A 47 -9.87 2.84 -2.73
N PRO A 48 -10.89 2.74 -3.60
CA PRO A 48 -11.20 3.77 -4.58
C PRO A 48 -11.44 5.15 -3.94
N GLU A 49 -12.05 5.20 -2.76
CA GLU A 49 -12.30 6.45 -2.04
C GLU A 49 -11.00 7.15 -1.64
N VAL A 50 -10.00 6.39 -1.19
CA VAL A 50 -8.68 6.91 -0.86
C VAL A 50 -7.95 7.42 -2.11
N LEU A 51 -8.03 6.69 -3.23
CA LEU A 51 -7.41 7.09 -4.50
C LEU A 51 -8.08 8.31 -5.16
N ASN A 52 -9.33 8.59 -4.79
CA ASN A 52 -10.05 9.79 -5.22
C ASN A 52 -9.67 11.03 -4.40
N SER A 53 -9.12 10.87 -3.20
CA SER A 53 -8.60 11.98 -2.40
C SER A 53 -7.28 12.49 -2.98
N LYS A 54 -7.26 13.76 -3.40
CA LYS A 54 -6.14 14.36 -4.13
C LYS A 54 -5.69 15.67 -3.52
N ILE A 55 -4.38 15.90 -3.57
CA ILE A 55 -3.74 17.17 -3.24
C ILE A 55 -2.95 17.61 -4.47
N ASN A 56 -3.24 18.80 -4.99
CA ASN A 56 -2.65 19.32 -6.24
C ASN A 56 -2.73 18.31 -7.42
N GLY A 57 -3.83 17.55 -7.51
CA GLY A 57 -4.05 16.56 -8.56
C GLY A 57 -3.45 15.17 -8.31
N TYR A 58 -2.65 14.99 -7.27
CA TYR A 58 -2.02 13.72 -6.90
C TYR A 58 -2.74 13.05 -5.74
N ASN A 59 -3.02 11.74 -5.86
CA ASN A 59 -3.46 10.93 -4.73
C ASN A 59 -2.25 10.40 -3.92
N ILE A 60 -2.52 9.70 -2.82
CA ILE A 60 -1.46 9.15 -1.96
C ILE A 60 -0.53 8.17 -2.70
N TYR A 61 -1.09 7.32 -3.57
CA TYR A 61 -0.30 6.38 -4.37
C TYR A 61 0.63 7.14 -5.32
N ASP A 62 0.13 8.15 -6.01
CA ASP A 62 0.92 8.96 -6.96
C ASP A 62 2.09 9.65 -6.27
N LEU A 63 1.93 10.10 -5.02
CA LEU A 63 2.99 10.73 -4.24
C LEU A 63 4.02 9.69 -3.75
N THR A 64 3.57 8.55 -3.23
CA THR A 64 4.46 7.50 -2.71
C THR A 64 5.22 6.72 -3.80
N ALA A 65 4.72 6.73 -5.04
CA ALA A 65 5.34 6.07 -6.18
C ALA A 65 6.42 6.94 -6.87
N LYS A 66 6.59 8.19 -6.46
CA LYS A 66 7.59 9.10 -7.03
C LYS A 66 8.95 8.93 -6.37
N GLU A 67 9.98 9.25 -7.15
CA GLU A 67 11.33 9.43 -6.63
C GLU A 67 11.34 10.54 -5.55
N LEU A 68 12.21 10.39 -4.55
CA LEU A 68 12.31 11.33 -3.42
C LEU A 68 12.57 12.78 -3.89
N SER A 69 13.44 12.96 -4.88
CA SER A 69 13.76 14.26 -5.49
C SER A 69 12.52 14.95 -6.08
N SER A 70 11.73 14.20 -6.86
CA SER A 70 10.47 14.66 -7.46
C SER A 70 9.40 14.92 -6.39
N LEU A 71 9.35 14.10 -5.35
CA LEU A 71 8.42 14.28 -4.25
C LEU A 71 8.72 15.56 -3.46
N LEU A 72 9.99 15.88 -3.19
CA LEU A 72 10.40 17.13 -2.55
C LEU A 72 9.91 18.35 -3.33
N GLN A 73 10.12 18.38 -4.64
CA GLN A 73 9.64 19.46 -5.52
C GLN A 73 8.11 19.62 -5.43
N ILE A 74 7.35 18.53 -5.40
CA ILE A 74 5.90 18.60 -5.24
C ILE A 74 5.53 19.16 -3.86
N LEU A 75 6.18 18.70 -2.79
CA LEU A 75 5.93 19.19 -1.44
C LEU A 75 6.26 20.68 -1.28
N GLU A 76 7.20 21.22 -2.06
CA GLU A 76 7.48 22.66 -2.12
C GLU A 76 6.32 23.48 -2.68
N THR A 77 5.55 22.92 -3.61
CA THR A 77 4.35 23.59 -4.17
C THR A 77 3.14 23.55 -3.23
N LEU A 78 3.17 22.75 -2.17
CA LEU A 78 2.08 22.66 -1.21
C LEU A 78 2.14 23.84 -0.22
N ASP A 79 1.50 24.94 -0.58
CA ASP A 79 1.30 26.07 0.34
C ASP A 79 -0.04 25.91 1.08
N ASN A 80 0.02 25.34 2.28
CA ASN A 80 -1.10 25.31 3.20
C ASN A 80 -0.63 25.75 4.60
N LYS A 81 -0.99 26.99 4.97
CA LYS A 81 -0.57 27.63 6.22
C LYS A 81 -0.94 26.83 7.47
N GLU A 82 -2.08 26.14 7.48
CA GLU A 82 -2.52 25.34 8.63
C GLU A 82 -1.70 24.05 8.81
N ARG A 83 -1.15 23.52 7.72
CA ARG A 83 -0.44 22.24 7.68
C ARG A 83 1.06 22.39 7.53
N HIS A 84 1.57 23.62 7.61
CA HIS A 84 2.99 23.94 7.43
C HIS A 84 3.92 23.11 8.32
N PRO A 85 3.63 22.88 9.63
CA PRO A 85 4.50 22.04 10.47
C PRO A 85 4.57 20.58 10.00
N LEU A 86 3.46 20.04 9.51
CA LEU A 86 3.40 18.67 8.99
C LEU A 86 4.22 18.55 7.70
N ILE A 87 4.03 19.49 6.76
CA ILE A 87 4.75 19.52 5.48
C ILE A 87 6.25 19.66 5.72
N ALA A 88 6.66 20.55 6.64
CA ALA A 88 8.07 20.74 6.99
C ALA A 88 8.70 19.46 7.57
N ASN A 89 8.00 18.75 8.46
CA ASN A 89 8.48 17.48 9.01
C ASN A 89 8.64 16.39 7.95
N ILE A 90 7.71 16.30 7.00
CA ILE A 90 7.79 15.33 5.90
C ILE A 90 8.98 15.65 4.99
N LYS A 91 9.16 16.92 4.60
CA LYS A 91 10.31 17.36 3.80
C LYS A 91 11.64 17.02 4.47
N LYS A 92 11.77 17.32 5.76
CA LYS A 92 12.99 17.01 6.53
C LYS A 92 13.31 15.50 6.49
N ARG A 93 12.32 14.65 6.77
CA ARG A 93 12.50 13.18 6.74
C ARG A 93 12.92 12.67 5.38
N ILE A 94 12.38 13.25 4.31
CA ILE A 94 12.74 12.86 2.94
C ILE A 94 14.17 13.32 2.62
N GLN A 95 14.54 14.53 3.02
CA GLN A 95 15.90 15.06 2.84
C GLN A 95 16.94 14.21 3.57
N ASP A 96 16.66 13.86 4.83
CA ASP A 96 17.51 12.99 5.65
C ASP A 96 17.73 11.61 4.98
N LEU A 97 16.78 11.14 4.15
CA LEU A 97 16.88 9.89 3.40
C LEU A 97 17.59 10.04 2.05
N SER A 98 17.58 11.22 1.44
CA SER A 98 18.27 11.47 0.16
C SER A 98 19.76 11.77 0.33
N ASP A 99 20.18 12.17 1.52
CA ASP A 99 21.56 12.56 1.84
C ASP A 99 22.43 11.37 2.34
N ILE A 100 21.88 10.15 2.35
CA ILE A 100 22.56 8.88 2.69
C ILE A 100 23.07 8.21 1.41
#